data_AF-A0A090VC70-F1
#
_entry.id   AF-A0A090VC70-F1
#
_cell.length_a   1.000
_cell.length_b   1.000
_cell.length_c   1.000
_cell.angle_alpha   90.00
_cell.angle_beta   90.00
_cell.angle_gamma   90.00
#
_symmetry.space_group_name_H-M   'P 1'
#
loop_
_entity.id
_entity.type
_entity.pdbx_description
1 polymer ?
#
loop_
_entity_poly.entity_id
_entity_poly.type
_entity_poly.pdbx_seq_one_letter_code
_entity_poly.pdbx_strand_id
1 'polypeptide(L)'
;MKNLISLLFFYSICSFSQVGINTVTPDASSIFDVTSSNKGILIPRIALSATTDVTTITSPATSLLIYNTATVSDVLPGYYYWDGVQWTKLLTNNAIDTKWDTLGNSGTDDTVNFIGTTDDEDLVFKRNNVFAGVIDASNTGFGVNSMASTTPNRRDTAFGVSALQANTTGYENTAIGINTLNANTIGSYNTASGANSLASNTTASYNTANGYNSLTNNTTGSSDTAIGANALYSNLTGTGNTAVGANSLYTNNSGVGNTAIGNGALRLNEVGSNNTVSGSNALSNNTSGSNNTVSGVNSMLYNTTGIGNTATGLNAMLNNVSGNYNTVSGQGALSGNIDGIRNVAIGVNTMNLNTSGNYNTALGGSSLSDNTIGLGNTASGYSAYLEIFLEVITLLWGILL
;
A
#
# COMPACT_ATOMS: atom_id res chain seq x y z
N MET A 1 87.35 -74.01 3.85
CA MET A 1 87.06 -73.02 2.77
C MET A 1 86.07 -73.69 1.82
N LYS A 2 84.86 -73.21 1.55
CA LYS A 2 84.25 -71.88 1.65
C LYS A 2 82.78 -72.02 2.08
N ASN A 3 82.31 -71.04 2.85
CA ASN A 3 80.91 -70.84 3.22
C ASN A 3 80.07 -70.48 1.98
N LEU A 4 78.85 -71.03 1.90
CA LEU A 4 77.77 -70.41 1.13
C LEU A 4 76.59 -70.18 2.09
N ILE A 5 76.53 -68.96 2.63
CA ILE A 5 75.39 -68.48 3.41
C ILE A 5 74.29 -68.13 2.40
N SER A 6 73.27 -68.97 2.28
CA SER A 6 72.01 -68.61 1.64
C SER A 6 71.10 -68.02 2.72
N LEU A 7 71.12 -66.69 2.81
CA LEU A 7 70.23 -65.93 3.69
C LEU A 7 68.81 -65.95 3.07
N LEU A 8 67.99 -66.94 3.43
CA LEU A 8 66.56 -66.94 3.11
C LEU A 8 65.86 -65.93 4.03
N PHE A 9 65.63 -64.73 3.51
CA PHE A 9 64.74 -63.75 4.12
C PHE A 9 63.31 -64.32 4.15
N PHE A 10 62.78 -64.56 5.35
CA PHE A 10 61.34 -64.74 5.56
C PHE A 10 60.63 -63.42 5.24
N TYR A 11 60.20 -63.23 3.99
CA TYR A 11 59.21 -62.22 3.65
C TYR A 11 57.83 -62.75 4.08
N SER A 12 57.34 -62.28 5.23
CA SER A 12 55.95 -62.48 5.63
C SER A 12 55.08 -61.60 4.73
N ILE A 13 54.50 -62.20 3.69
CA ILE A 13 53.55 -61.52 2.82
C ILE A 13 52.18 -61.58 3.51
N CYS A 14 51.67 -60.44 3.96
CA CYS A 14 50.29 -60.33 4.42
C CYS A 14 49.36 -60.41 3.19
N SER A 15 48.60 -61.50 3.05
CA SER A 15 47.53 -61.61 2.05
C SER A 15 46.21 -61.12 2.65
N PHE A 16 45.62 -60.06 2.10
CA PHE A 16 44.28 -59.60 2.47
C PHE A 16 43.21 -60.46 1.76
N SER A 17 42.24 -60.98 2.52
CA SER A 17 41.12 -61.79 2.00
C SER A 17 39.89 -60.92 1.81
N GLN A 18 39.80 -60.22 0.68
CA GLN A 18 38.57 -59.57 0.22
C GLN A 18 37.86 -60.51 -0.78
N VAL A 19 36.54 -60.68 -0.62
CA VAL A 19 35.75 -61.62 -1.42
C VAL A 19 35.14 -60.87 -2.59
N GLY A 20 35.76 -61.01 -3.76
CA GLY A 20 35.16 -60.66 -5.04
C GLY A 20 34.38 -61.83 -5.61
N ILE A 21 33.17 -61.59 -6.10
CA ILE A 21 32.49 -62.53 -6.99
C ILE A 21 32.65 -62.02 -8.41
N ASN A 22 33.32 -62.83 -9.23
CA ASN A 22 33.51 -62.57 -10.66
C ASN A 22 34.40 -61.34 -10.96
N THR A 23 35.21 -60.91 -9.98
CA THR A 23 36.34 -59.95 -10.08
C THR A 23 37.56 -60.51 -9.33
N VAL A 24 38.77 -60.28 -9.86
CA VAL A 24 40.04 -60.64 -9.21
C VAL A 24 40.68 -59.46 -8.47
N THR A 25 40.10 -58.28 -8.59
CA THR A 25 40.54 -57.05 -7.92
C THR A 25 39.32 -56.36 -7.28
N PRO A 26 38.79 -56.89 -6.16
CA PRO A 26 37.72 -56.22 -5.42
C PRO A 26 38.15 -54.81 -5.03
N ASP A 27 37.23 -53.85 -5.10
CA ASP A 27 37.50 -52.49 -4.62
C ASP A 27 37.89 -52.54 -3.12
N ALA A 28 39.01 -51.90 -2.77
CA ALA A 28 39.59 -51.94 -1.42
C ALA A 28 38.66 -51.33 -0.34
N SER A 29 37.65 -50.57 -0.73
CA SER A 29 36.64 -50.02 0.19
C SER A 29 35.48 -50.98 0.47
N SER A 30 35.41 -52.13 -0.22
CA SER A 30 34.30 -53.08 -0.14
C SER A 30 34.69 -54.41 0.52
N ILE A 31 33.82 -54.91 1.40
CA ILE A 31 33.92 -56.29 1.91
C ILE A 31 33.28 -57.32 0.95
N PHE A 32 32.40 -56.84 0.06
CA PHE A 32 31.68 -57.62 -0.93
C PHE A 32 31.59 -56.83 -2.24
N ASP A 33 32.32 -57.30 -3.26
CA ASP A 33 32.33 -56.72 -4.61
C ASP A 33 31.85 -57.77 -5.61
N VAL A 34 30.85 -57.41 -6.42
CA VAL A 34 30.26 -58.31 -7.42
C VAL A 34 30.20 -57.61 -8.76
N THR A 35 30.92 -58.14 -9.73
CA THR A 35 30.94 -57.57 -11.09
C THR A 35 30.29 -58.52 -12.10
N SER A 36 29.32 -58.03 -12.85
CA SER A 36 28.73 -58.75 -13.99
C SER A 36 28.20 -57.76 -15.01
N SER A 37 28.33 -58.09 -16.30
CA SER A 37 27.77 -57.29 -17.39
C SER A 37 26.28 -57.59 -17.65
N ASN A 38 25.73 -58.67 -17.08
CA ASN A 38 24.38 -59.13 -17.40
C ASN A 38 23.64 -59.88 -16.27
N LYS A 39 24.21 -59.97 -15.07
CA LYS A 39 23.56 -60.54 -13.88
C LYS A 39 23.57 -59.53 -12.73
N GLY A 40 22.55 -59.58 -11.89
CA GLY A 40 22.45 -58.76 -10.67
C GLY A 40 22.52 -59.61 -9.40
N ILE A 41 22.34 -58.96 -8.26
CA ILE A 41 22.21 -59.62 -6.95
C ILE A 41 20.72 -59.69 -6.62
N LEU A 42 20.22 -60.90 -6.33
CA LEU A 42 18.91 -61.06 -5.73
C LEU A 42 19.01 -60.88 -4.21
N ILE A 43 18.61 -59.72 -3.75
CA ILE A 43 18.43 -59.41 -2.33
C ILE A 43 17.23 -60.19 -1.78
N PRO A 44 17.22 -60.59 -0.49
CA PRO A 44 16.08 -61.26 0.14
C PRO A 44 14.76 -60.53 -0.12
N ARG A 45 13.78 -61.28 -0.65
CA ARG A 45 12.43 -60.78 -0.94
C ARG A 45 11.52 -61.12 0.22
N ILE A 46 11.07 -60.11 0.95
CA ILE A 46 10.38 -60.25 2.22
C ILE A 46 9.04 -59.53 2.12
N ALA A 47 7.97 -60.12 2.64
CA ALA A 47 6.67 -59.45 2.70
C ALA A 47 6.55 -58.76 4.06
N LEU A 48 6.84 -57.45 4.11
CA LEU A 48 6.67 -56.67 5.34
C LEU A 48 5.18 -56.42 5.62
N SER A 49 4.82 -56.31 6.90
CA SER A 49 3.47 -55.94 7.33
C SER A 49 3.26 -54.43 7.53
N ALA A 50 4.32 -53.68 7.80
CA ALA A 50 4.39 -52.21 7.91
C ALA A 50 5.87 -51.77 7.90
N THR A 51 6.15 -50.46 7.88
CA THR A 51 7.54 -49.97 8.02
C THR A 51 8.12 -50.28 9.40
N THR A 52 7.27 -50.42 10.42
CA THR A 52 7.67 -50.79 11.79
C THR A 52 7.75 -52.31 12.01
N ASP A 53 7.68 -53.12 10.95
CA ASP A 53 7.68 -54.58 11.08
C ASP A 53 9.04 -55.12 11.56
N VAL A 54 9.09 -55.47 12.84
CA VAL A 54 10.22 -56.16 13.49
C VAL A 54 9.90 -57.61 13.84
N THR A 55 8.82 -58.16 13.31
CA THR A 55 8.37 -59.53 13.60
C THR A 55 8.69 -60.48 12.46
N THR A 56 8.56 -60.02 11.21
CA THR A 56 8.97 -60.78 10.02
C THR A 56 10.48 -61.02 9.98
N ILE A 57 11.24 -60.00 10.38
CA ILE A 57 12.67 -60.10 10.67
C ILE A 57 12.85 -59.59 12.09
N THR A 58 13.19 -60.49 13.02
CA THR A 58 13.38 -60.13 14.43
C THR A 58 14.73 -59.45 14.64
N SER A 59 14.74 -58.31 15.35
CA SER A 59 15.94 -57.49 15.60
C SER A 59 16.75 -57.20 14.33
N PRO A 60 16.15 -56.57 13.31
CA PRO A 60 16.85 -56.26 12.06
C PRO A 60 18.07 -55.36 12.33
N ALA A 61 19.20 -55.69 11.71
CA ALA A 61 20.42 -54.91 11.84
C ALA A 61 20.30 -53.59 11.05
N THR A 62 20.84 -52.49 11.57
CA THR A 62 20.94 -51.23 10.80
C THR A 62 21.68 -51.48 9.48
N SER A 63 21.18 -50.88 8.40
CA SER A 63 21.63 -51.08 7.01
C SER A 63 21.26 -52.44 6.39
N LEU A 64 20.46 -53.29 7.05
CA LEU A 64 19.98 -54.53 6.45
C LEU A 64 19.10 -54.24 5.23
N LEU A 65 19.49 -54.74 4.06
CA LEU A 65 18.81 -54.49 2.79
C LEU A 65 17.89 -55.66 2.42
N ILE A 66 16.64 -55.35 2.05
CA ILE A 66 15.64 -56.30 1.53
C ILE A 66 14.93 -55.73 0.30
N TYR A 67 14.20 -56.59 -0.40
CA TYR A 67 13.16 -56.17 -1.33
C TYR A 67 11.79 -56.50 -0.72
N ASN A 68 11.00 -55.48 -0.35
CA ASN A 68 9.64 -55.69 0.09
C ASN A 68 8.76 -56.15 -1.09
N THR A 69 7.95 -57.19 -0.90
CA THR A 69 7.00 -57.68 -1.92
C THR A 69 5.54 -57.34 -1.61
N ALA A 70 5.24 -56.85 -0.41
CA ALA A 70 3.86 -56.61 0.03
C ALA A 70 3.38 -55.19 -0.31
N THR A 71 2.07 -55.08 -0.55
CA THR A 71 1.32 -53.82 -0.57
C THR A 71 0.37 -53.86 0.61
N VAL A 72 0.81 -53.34 1.76
CA VAL A 72 0.05 -53.39 3.02
C VAL A 72 0.47 -52.23 3.91
N SER A 73 -0.48 -51.63 4.64
CA SER A 73 -0.22 -50.46 5.49
C SER A 73 0.50 -49.33 4.71
N ASP A 74 1.71 -48.99 5.11
CA ASP A 74 2.57 -47.93 4.61
C ASP A 74 3.75 -48.46 3.77
N VAL A 75 3.78 -49.77 3.47
CA VAL A 75 4.79 -50.37 2.61
C VAL A 75 4.24 -50.70 1.23
N LEU A 76 5.08 -50.45 0.22
CA LEU A 76 4.82 -50.77 -1.18
C LEU A 76 5.98 -51.64 -1.69
N PRO A 77 5.81 -52.44 -2.76
CA PRO A 77 6.91 -53.19 -3.33
C PRO A 77 8.12 -52.30 -3.69
N GLY A 78 9.33 -52.78 -3.40
CA GLY A 78 10.58 -52.06 -3.67
C GLY A 78 11.70 -52.41 -2.71
N TYR A 79 12.87 -51.79 -2.90
CA TYR A 79 14.01 -51.97 -2.00
C TYR A 79 13.82 -51.18 -0.71
N TYR A 80 14.12 -51.81 0.43
CA TYR A 80 14.07 -51.19 1.76
C TYR A 80 15.35 -51.53 2.52
N TYR A 81 15.83 -50.61 3.34
CA TYR A 81 16.82 -50.92 4.36
C TYR A 81 16.30 -50.59 5.75
N TRP A 82 16.77 -51.32 6.76
CA TRP A 82 16.49 -50.98 8.16
C TRP A 82 17.38 -49.82 8.61
N ASP A 83 16.82 -48.69 9.04
CA ASP A 83 17.60 -47.53 9.49
C ASP A 83 17.98 -47.57 10.98
N GLY A 84 17.55 -48.62 11.69
CA GLY A 84 17.70 -48.75 13.15
C GLY A 84 16.37 -48.63 13.90
N VAL A 85 15.34 -48.05 13.28
CA VAL A 85 14.01 -47.80 13.87
C VAL A 85 12.88 -48.33 13.00
N GLN A 86 13.01 -48.21 11.68
CA GLN A 86 12.00 -48.63 10.71
C GLN A 86 12.63 -49.07 9.38
N TRP A 87 11.84 -49.75 8.56
CA TRP A 87 12.15 -50.05 7.17
C TRP A 87 11.95 -48.80 6.33
N THR A 88 13.05 -48.26 5.81
CA THR A 88 13.07 -47.08 4.95
C THR A 88 13.25 -47.50 3.49
N LYS A 89 12.32 -47.08 2.63
CA LYS A 89 12.33 -47.39 1.20
C LYS A 89 13.48 -46.65 0.50
N LEU A 90 14.28 -47.37 -0.28
CA LEU A 90 15.24 -46.77 -1.21
C LEU A 90 14.45 -46.15 -2.37
N LEU A 91 14.41 -44.82 -2.40
CA LEU A 91 13.78 -44.06 -3.48
C LEU A 91 14.61 -44.25 -4.77
N THR A 92 13.93 -44.51 -5.88
CA THR A 92 14.52 -44.29 -7.20
C THR A 92 14.33 -42.82 -7.55
N ASN A 93 15.29 -42.21 -8.25
CA ASN A 93 15.27 -40.80 -8.67
C ASN A 93 14.03 -40.37 -9.50
N ASN A 94 13.09 -41.29 -9.78
CA ASN A 94 11.80 -41.02 -10.43
C ASN A 94 10.64 -40.78 -9.44
N ALA A 95 10.86 -40.90 -8.13
CA ALA A 95 10.07 -40.12 -7.18
C ALA A 95 10.60 -38.69 -7.29
N ILE A 96 10.15 -37.97 -8.32
CA ILE A 96 10.36 -36.52 -8.43
C ILE A 96 10.00 -35.95 -7.07
N ASP A 97 10.91 -35.19 -6.49
CA ASP A 97 10.57 -34.32 -5.37
C ASP A 97 9.49 -33.36 -5.90
N THR A 98 8.23 -33.76 -5.78
CA THR A 98 7.06 -33.01 -6.26
C THR A 98 6.76 -31.82 -5.37
N LYS A 99 7.68 -31.52 -4.44
CA LYS A 99 7.62 -30.38 -3.54
C LYS A 99 8.52 -29.27 -4.08
N TRP A 100 8.17 -28.05 -3.72
CA TRP A 100 9.05 -26.91 -3.90
C TRP A 100 10.15 -26.97 -2.83
N ASP A 101 11.42 -26.99 -3.22
CA ASP A 101 12.54 -26.97 -2.27
C ASP A 101 12.59 -25.59 -1.59
N THR A 102 12.90 -25.59 -0.31
CA THR A 102 13.22 -24.39 0.48
C THR A 102 14.40 -23.58 -0.07
N LEU A 103 15.31 -24.19 -0.83
CA LEU A 103 16.41 -23.53 -1.53
C LEU A 103 16.13 -23.29 -3.03
N GLY A 104 14.94 -23.66 -3.50
CA GLY A 104 14.50 -23.54 -4.89
C GLY A 104 14.86 -24.73 -5.77
N ASN A 105 14.16 -24.85 -6.89
CA ASN A 105 14.31 -25.93 -7.85
C ASN A 105 15.15 -25.46 -9.07
N SER A 106 15.92 -26.36 -9.69
CA SER A 106 16.64 -26.10 -10.95
C SER A 106 15.98 -26.84 -12.12
N GLY A 107 16.11 -26.34 -13.35
CA GLY A 107 15.56 -27.00 -14.55
C GLY A 107 14.04 -26.90 -14.69
N THR A 108 13.41 -25.85 -14.14
CA THR A 108 11.96 -25.63 -14.24
C THR A 108 11.53 -25.24 -15.66
N ASP A 109 10.33 -25.69 -16.04
CA ASP A 109 9.59 -25.34 -17.26
C ASP A 109 8.28 -24.64 -16.86
N ASP A 110 8.07 -23.41 -17.33
CA ASP A 110 6.93 -22.55 -16.97
C ASP A 110 5.57 -23.05 -17.50
N THR A 111 5.57 -24.06 -18.37
CA THR A 111 4.34 -24.68 -18.90
C THR A 111 3.81 -25.81 -18.01
N VAL A 112 4.67 -26.42 -17.17
CA VAL A 112 4.32 -27.60 -16.35
C VAL A 112 4.65 -27.46 -14.86
N ASN A 113 5.58 -26.58 -14.48
CA ASN A 113 5.98 -26.38 -13.08
C ASN A 113 5.34 -25.12 -12.51
N PHE A 114 4.63 -25.25 -11.39
CA PHE A 114 3.99 -24.14 -10.70
C PHE A 114 3.87 -24.41 -9.18
N ILE A 115 3.65 -23.34 -8.42
CA ILE A 115 3.22 -23.42 -7.01
C ILE A 115 1.72 -23.14 -7.00
N GLY A 116 0.90 -24.15 -6.71
CA GLY A 116 -0.56 -24.02 -6.76
C GLY A 116 -1.30 -25.35 -6.69
N THR A 117 -2.57 -25.30 -7.06
CA THR A 117 -3.52 -26.43 -7.08
C THR A 117 -3.89 -26.78 -8.53
N THR A 118 -4.38 -28.00 -8.77
CA THR A 118 -4.87 -28.47 -10.08
C THR A 118 -6.40 -28.57 -10.14
N ASP A 119 -7.06 -28.35 -9.01
CA ASP A 119 -8.50 -28.35 -8.79
C ASP A 119 -8.99 -26.95 -8.38
N ASP A 120 -10.30 -26.78 -8.18
CA ASP A 120 -10.94 -25.52 -7.80
C ASP A 120 -10.83 -25.26 -6.28
N GLU A 121 -9.60 -25.38 -5.78
CA GLU A 121 -9.26 -25.16 -4.37
C GLU A 121 -8.27 -24.00 -4.26
N ASP A 122 -8.48 -23.14 -3.27
CA ASP A 122 -7.69 -21.92 -3.07
C ASP A 122 -6.25 -22.20 -2.63
N LEU A 123 -5.28 -21.44 -3.15
CA LEU A 123 -3.89 -21.50 -2.69
C LEU A 123 -3.69 -20.57 -1.49
N VAL A 124 -3.56 -21.16 -0.30
CA VAL A 124 -3.37 -20.41 0.97
C VAL A 124 -1.90 -20.31 1.39
N PHE A 125 -1.46 -19.10 1.74
CA PHE A 125 -0.14 -18.83 2.32
C PHE A 125 -0.24 -18.68 3.84
N LYS A 126 0.73 -19.21 4.59
CA LYS A 126 0.81 -19.07 6.05
C LYS A 126 2.22 -18.72 6.53
N ARG A 127 2.30 -17.98 7.64
CA ARG A 127 3.53 -17.73 8.41
C ARG A 127 3.29 -18.10 9.87
N ASN A 128 4.09 -19.00 10.45
CA ASN A 128 3.92 -19.47 11.83
C ASN A 128 2.48 -19.97 12.11
N ASN A 129 1.90 -20.73 11.16
CA ASN A 129 0.51 -21.18 11.18
C ASN A 129 -0.56 -20.05 11.21
N VAL A 130 -0.19 -18.80 10.95
CA VAL A 130 -1.11 -17.67 10.77
C VAL A 130 -1.37 -17.45 9.30
N PHE A 131 -2.63 -17.19 8.92
CA PHE A 131 -3.00 -16.84 7.54
C PHE A 131 -2.21 -15.63 7.06
N ALA A 132 -1.60 -15.76 5.88
CA ALA A 132 -0.70 -14.76 5.32
C ALA A 132 -0.98 -14.47 3.84
N GLY A 133 -2.15 -14.87 3.35
CA GLY A 133 -2.55 -14.63 1.97
C GLY A 133 -3.31 -15.80 1.37
N VAL A 134 -3.96 -15.52 0.25
CA VAL A 134 -4.71 -16.48 -0.56
C VAL A 134 -4.69 -16.04 -2.02
N ILE A 135 -4.61 -17.00 -2.94
CA ILE A 135 -5.05 -16.83 -4.31
C ILE A 135 -6.29 -17.72 -4.44
N ASP A 136 -7.46 -17.09 -4.51
CA ASP A 136 -8.74 -17.77 -4.76
C ASP A 136 -9.23 -17.44 -6.18
N ALA A 137 -10.36 -18.03 -6.59
CA ALA A 137 -10.93 -17.85 -7.93
C ALA A 137 -11.17 -16.38 -8.34
N SER A 138 -11.31 -15.47 -7.38
CA SER A 138 -11.63 -14.06 -7.63
C SER A 138 -10.74 -13.06 -6.90
N ASN A 139 -10.02 -13.45 -5.85
CA ASN A 139 -9.25 -12.54 -5.02
C ASN A 139 -7.77 -12.91 -4.94
N THR A 140 -6.95 -11.90 -4.66
CA THR A 140 -5.51 -12.09 -4.43
C THR A 140 -5.08 -11.34 -3.18
N GLY A 141 -4.57 -12.07 -2.19
CA GLY A 141 -4.14 -11.54 -0.91
C GLY A 141 -2.75 -12.04 -0.53
N PHE A 142 -1.89 -11.13 -0.04
CA PHE A 142 -0.60 -11.46 0.56
C PHE A 142 -0.32 -10.55 1.76
N GLY A 143 0.16 -11.13 2.85
CA GLY A 143 0.40 -10.45 4.13
C GLY A 143 -0.33 -11.10 5.28
N VAL A 144 0.28 -11.10 6.47
CA VAL A 144 -0.32 -11.68 7.68
C VAL A 144 -1.67 -11.01 7.95
N ASN A 145 -2.73 -11.82 8.07
CA ASN A 145 -4.13 -11.39 8.23
C ASN A 145 -4.68 -10.52 7.10
N SER A 146 -4.02 -10.46 5.95
CA SER A 146 -4.60 -9.86 4.73
C SER A 146 -5.76 -10.73 4.29
N MET A 147 -6.96 -10.18 4.03
CA MET A 147 -8.11 -10.94 3.48
C MET A 147 -8.57 -12.17 4.31
N ALA A 148 -8.82 -12.00 5.62
CA ALA A 148 -9.15 -13.12 6.51
C ALA A 148 -10.53 -13.80 6.26
N SER A 149 -11.32 -13.32 5.29
CA SER A 149 -12.64 -13.86 4.92
C SER A 149 -12.69 -14.14 3.42
N THR A 150 -12.74 -15.43 3.04
CA THR A 150 -12.69 -15.91 1.65
C THR A 150 -14.08 -16.16 1.07
N THR A 151 -15.05 -15.24 1.23
CA THR A 151 -16.32 -15.44 0.52
C THR A 151 -16.08 -15.28 -0.99
N PRO A 152 -16.52 -16.22 -1.85
CA PRO A 152 -16.26 -16.19 -3.29
C PRO A 152 -16.80 -14.93 -3.99
N ASN A 153 -16.23 -14.61 -5.16
CA ASN A 153 -16.69 -13.59 -6.12
C ASN A 153 -16.52 -12.11 -5.69
N ARG A 154 -15.55 -11.80 -4.84
CA ARG A 154 -15.31 -10.41 -4.38
C ARG A 154 -14.41 -9.58 -5.30
N ARG A 155 -13.48 -10.16 -6.07
CA ARG A 155 -12.57 -9.37 -6.93
C ARG A 155 -11.69 -8.37 -6.15
N ASP A 156 -11.29 -8.72 -4.93
CA ASP A 156 -10.45 -7.90 -4.07
C ASP A 156 -8.94 -8.21 -4.26
N THR A 157 -8.12 -7.17 -4.10
CA THR A 157 -6.65 -7.26 -4.07
C THR A 157 -6.14 -6.73 -2.74
N ALA A 158 -5.36 -7.50 -1.99
CA ALA A 158 -4.89 -7.12 -0.66
C ALA A 158 -3.42 -7.48 -0.39
N PHE A 159 -2.53 -6.49 -0.44
CA PHE A 159 -1.09 -6.67 -0.20
C PHE A 159 -0.65 -5.89 1.03
N GLY A 160 -0.41 -6.58 2.15
CA GLY A 160 0.09 -5.96 3.38
C GLY A 160 -0.49 -6.61 4.63
N VAL A 161 0.15 -6.37 5.78
CA VAL A 161 -0.34 -6.89 7.06
C VAL A 161 -1.69 -6.25 7.39
N SER A 162 -2.69 -7.10 7.67
CA SER A 162 -4.07 -6.70 8.00
C SER A 162 -4.80 -5.90 6.91
N ALA A 163 -4.36 -5.96 5.66
CA ALA A 163 -5.08 -5.35 4.54
C ALA A 163 -6.44 -6.04 4.34
N LEU A 164 -7.54 -5.28 4.26
CA LEU A 164 -8.91 -5.81 4.13
C LEU A 164 -9.32 -6.88 5.18
N GLN A 165 -8.71 -6.85 6.38
CA GLN A 165 -8.90 -7.89 7.40
C GLN A 165 -10.38 -8.09 7.80
N ALA A 166 -11.15 -7.00 7.94
CA ALA A 166 -12.55 -7.05 8.37
C ALA A 166 -13.56 -7.17 7.21
N ASN A 167 -13.10 -7.32 5.95
CA ASN A 167 -14.01 -7.30 4.81
C ASN A 167 -14.93 -8.52 4.80
N THR A 168 -16.26 -8.29 4.82
CA THR A 168 -17.30 -9.33 4.91
C THR A 168 -18.10 -9.51 3.63
N THR A 169 -18.46 -8.43 2.93
CA THR A 169 -19.20 -8.52 1.65
C THR A 169 -18.81 -7.44 0.65
N GLY A 170 -17.88 -6.54 1.02
CA GLY A 170 -17.33 -5.57 0.09
C GLY A 170 -16.59 -6.26 -1.04
N TYR A 171 -16.63 -5.68 -2.23
CA TYR A 171 -16.06 -6.27 -3.43
C TYR A 171 -15.36 -5.20 -4.29
N GLU A 172 -14.47 -5.63 -5.18
CA GLU A 172 -13.66 -4.77 -6.05
C GLU A 172 -12.83 -3.73 -5.30
N ASN A 173 -12.28 -4.11 -4.14
CA ASN A 173 -11.38 -3.26 -3.37
C ASN A 173 -9.92 -3.59 -3.66
N THR A 174 -9.07 -2.57 -3.79
CA THR A 174 -7.61 -2.71 -3.83
C THR A 174 -7.01 -2.10 -2.57
N ALA A 175 -6.29 -2.89 -1.78
CA ALA A 175 -5.65 -2.49 -0.53
C ALA A 175 -4.17 -2.86 -0.54
N ILE A 176 -3.28 -1.87 -0.61
CA ILE A 176 -1.82 -2.09 -0.64
C ILE A 176 -1.17 -1.30 0.49
N GLY A 177 -0.66 -1.98 1.50
CA GLY A 177 -0.03 -1.38 2.67
C GLY A 177 -0.47 -2.03 3.98
N ILE A 178 0.22 -1.68 5.06
CA ILE A 178 -0.14 -2.16 6.40
C ILE A 178 -1.41 -1.45 6.88
N ASN A 179 -2.38 -2.21 7.40
CA ASN A 179 -3.68 -1.75 7.88
C ASN A 179 -4.52 -0.96 6.84
N THR A 180 -4.24 -1.14 5.55
CA THR A 180 -4.99 -0.48 4.49
C THR A 180 -6.39 -1.11 4.39
N LEU A 181 -7.45 -0.30 4.45
CA LEU A 181 -8.85 -0.78 4.46
C LEU A 181 -9.15 -1.84 5.55
N ASN A 182 -8.46 -1.82 6.69
CA ASN A 182 -8.54 -2.91 7.65
C ASN A 182 -9.92 -3.05 8.34
N ALA A 183 -10.67 -1.95 8.50
CA ALA A 183 -12.01 -1.96 9.08
C ALA A 183 -13.15 -2.04 8.04
N ASN A 184 -12.85 -2.14 6.74
CA ASN A 184 -13.87 -2.19 5.70
C ASN A 184 -14.70 -3.47 5.87
N THR A 185 -16.02 -3.36 5.95
CA THR A 185 -16.92 -4.52 6.10
C THR A 185 -17.71 -4.78 4.81
N ILE A 186 -18.37 -3.75 4.27
CA ILE A 186 -19.26 -3.87 3.10
C ILE A 186 -18.92 -2.88 1.97
N GLY A 187 -18.02 -1.92 2.22
CA GLY A 187 -17.62 -0.93 1.23
C GLY A 187 -16.99 -1.58 -0.01
N SER A 188 -17.31 -1.07 -1.19
CA SER A 188 -16.91 -1.64 -2.48
C SER A 188 -16.26 -0.60 -3.39
N TYR A 189 -15.51 -1.04 -4.39
CA TYR A 189 -14.85 -0.17 -5.36
C TYR A 189 -13.88 0.85 -4.75
N ASN A 190 -13.24 0.52 -3.63
CA ASN A 190 -12.25 1.38 -2.99
C ASN A 190 -10.83 1.02 -3.47
N THR A 191 -10.03 2.02 -3.81
CA THR A 191 -8.60 1.85 -4.13
C THR A 191 -7.76 2.56 -3.10
N ALA A 192 -7.00 1.82 -2.31
CA ALA A 192 -6.18 2.32 -1.22
C ALA A 192 -4.73 1.81 -1.32
N SER A 193 -3.77 2.73 -1.28
CA SER A 193 -2.34 2.42 -1.25
C SER A 193 -1.62 3.30 -0.23
N GLY A 194 -0.77 2.71 0.60
CA GLY A 194 -0.08 3.36 1.71
C GLY A 194 -0.56 2.87 3.08
N ALA A 195 0.33 2.91 4.07
CA ALA A 195 0.02 2.44 5.41
C ALA A 195 -1.10 3.28 6.05
N ASN A 196 -2.06 2.59 6.66
CA ASN A 196 -3.32 3.10 7.23
C ASN A 196 -4.20 3.92 6.27
N SER A 197 -4.00 3.80 4.96
CA SER A 197 -4.89 4.41 3.97
C SER A 197 -6.29 3.79 4.07
N LEU A 198 -7.33 4.61 4.21
CA LEU A 198 -8.73 4.18 4.42
C LEU A 198 -8.94 3.20 5.61
N ALA A 199 -8.09 3.23 6.64
CA ALA A 199 -8.13 2.25 7.73
C ALA A 199 -9.50 2.16 8.44
N SER A 200 -10.16 3.30 8.72
CA SER A 200 -11.44 3.33 9.44
C SER A 200 -12.68 3.24 8.54
N ASN A 201 -12.50 2.98 7.23
CA ASN A 201 -13.63 2.84 6.30
C ASN A 201 -14.47 1.65 6.72
N THR A 202 -15.78 1.81 6.89
CA THR A 202 -16.66 0.70 7.27
C THR A 202 -17.56 0.28 6.12
N THR A 203 -18.34 1.22 5.59
CA THR A 203 -19.36 0.94 4.57
C THR A 203 -19.19 1.76 3.29
N ALA A 204 -18.26 2.73 3.28
CA ALA A 204 -18.15 3.67 2.18
C ALA A 204 -17.52 3.06 0.92
N SER A 205 -17.92 3.59 -0.23
CA SER A 205 -17.56 3.05 -1.55
C SER A 205 -16.99 4.13 -2.47
N TYR A 206 -16.33 3.70 -3.56
CA TYR A 206 -15.79 4.58 -4.60
C TYR A 206 -14.72 5.56 -4.12
N ASN A 207 -13.97 5.23 -3.07
CA ASN A 207 -12.89 6.08 -2.57
C ASN A 207 -11.53 5.71 -3.17
N THR A 208 -10.73 6.71 -3.52
CA THR A 208 -9.33 6.55 -3.92
C THR A 208 -8.44 7.19 -2.86
N ALA A 209 -7.53 6.44 -2.23
CA ALA A 209 -6.67 6.92 -1.16
C ALA A 209 -5.22 6.45 -1.37
N ASN A 210 -4.34 7.36 -1.81
CA ASN A 210 -2.94 7.05 -2.11
C ASN A 210 -2.00 7.91 -1.27
N GLY A 211 -1.41 7.32 -0.23
CA GLY A 211 -0.47 7.98 0.68
C GLY A 211 -0.54 7.43 2.10
N TYR A 212 0.47 7.75 2.90
CA TYR A 212 0.46 7.45 4.33
C TYR A 212 -0.69 8.21 5.01
N ASN A 213 -1.53 7.47 5.75
CA ASN A 213 -2.73 7.98 6.42
C ASN A 213 -3.70 8.79 5.52
N SER A 214 -3.79 8.48 4.23
CA SER A 214 -4.78 9.09 3.33
C SER A 214 -6.18 8.58 3.67
N LEU A 215 -7.18 9.46 3.85
CA LEU A 215 -8.57 9.09 4.21
C LEU A 215 -8.71 8.18 5.47
N THR A 216 -7.77 8.22 6.41
CA THR A 216 -7.71 7.25 7.53
C THR A 216 -8.95 7.21 8.40
N ASN A 217 -9.55 8.36 8.73
CA ASN A 217 -10.74 8.43 9.58
C ASN A 217 -12.05 8.57 8.77
N ASN A 218 -12.04 8.17 7.49
CA ASN A 218 -13.25 8.10 6.69
C ASN A 218 -14.11 6.92 7.12
N THR A 219 -15.34 7.15 7.58
CA THR A 219 -16.22 6.05 8.03
C THR A 219 -17.28 5.70 6.99
N THR A 220 -18.00 6.70 6.48
CA THR A 220 -19.09 6.54 5.49
C THR A 220 -19.00 7.48 4.27
N GLY A 221 -18.05 8.41 4.23
CA GLY A 221 -17.83 9.32 3.09
C GLY A 221 -17.46 8.55 1.82
N SER A 222 -18.14 8.84 0.70
CA SER A 222 -18.03 8.10 -0.55
C SER A 222 -17.64 9.03 -1.70
N SER A 223 -17.06 8.44 -2.75
CA SER A 223 -16.60 9.17 -3.95
C SER A 223 -15.51 10.20 -3.67
N ASP A 224 -14.66 9.98 -2.67
CA ASP A 224 -13.56 10.86 -2.33
C ASP A 224 -12.24 10.41 -3.00
N THR A 225 -11.43 11.37 -3.43
CA THR A 225 -10.07 11.14 -3.95
C THR A 225 -9.06 11.86 -3.05
N ALA A 226 -8.15 11.12 -2.45
CA ALA A 226 -7.10 11.62 -1.58
C ALA A 226 -5.75 11.10 -2.04
N ILE A 227 -4.84 12.00 -2.40
CA ILE A 227 -3.50 11.67 -2.89
C ILE A 227 -2.48 12.52 -2.15
N GLY A 228 -1.67 11.89 -1.30
CA GLY A 228 -0.67 12.54 -0.46
C GLY A 228 -0.76 12.11 1.00
N ALA A 229 0.31 12.35 1.76
CA ALA A 229 0.32 12.03 3.18
C ALA A 229 -0.72 12.88 3.94
N ASN A 230 -1.58 12.21 4.72
CA ASN A 230 -2.69 12.81 5.47
C ASN A 230 -3.68 13.64 4.62
N ALA A 231 -3.77 13.40 3.31
CA ALA A 231 -4.84 14.00 2.49
C ALA A 231 -6.20 13.45 2.97
N LEU A 232 -7.17 14.34 3.21
CA LEU A 232 -8.49 13.97 3.76
C LEU A 232 -8.43 13.12 5.04
N TYR A 233 -7.40 13.30 5.87
CA TYR A 233 -7.16 12.47 7.06
C TYR A 233 -8.40 12.28 7.95
N SER A 234 -9.16 13.35 8.19
CA SER A 234 -10.37 13.36 8.99
C SER A 234 -11.59 13.75 8.16
N ASN A 235 -12.12 12.81 7.38
CA ASN A 235 -13.35 12.96 6.60
C ASN A 235 -14.50 12.10 7.15
N LEU A 236 -15.28 12.57 8.14
CA LEU A 236 -16.23 11.66 8.80
C LEU A 236 -17.35 11.20 7.84
N THR A 237 -18.07 12.15 7.23
CA THR A 237 -19.20 11.88 6.33
C THR A 237 -19.19 12.67 5.03
N GLY A 238 -18.17 13.51 4.78
CA GLY A 238 -18.06 14.29 3.54
C GLY A 238 -18.01 13.39 2.32
N THR A 239 -18.58 13.85 1.19
CA THR A 239 -18.64 13.08 -0.06
C THR A 239 -18.18 13.90 -1.25
N GLY A 240 -17.64 13.23 -2.26
CA GLY A 240 -17.27 13.88 -3.52
C GLY A 240 -16.11 14.89 -3.40
N ASN A 241 -15.21 14.71 -2.44
CA ASN A 241 -14.07 15.60 -2.23
C ASN A 241 -12.82 15.10 -2.97
N THR A 242 -12.03 16.02 -3.50
CA THR A 242 -10.73 15.75 -4.12
C THR A 242 -9.64 16.50 -3.37
N ALA A 243 -8.69 15.79 -2.78
CA ALA A 243 -7.54 16.33 -2.06
C ALA A 243 -6.24 15.78 -2.63
N VAL A 244 -5.42 16.63 -3.23
CA VAL A 244 -4.12 16.27 -3.81
C VAL A 244 -3.02 17.13 -3.20
N GLY A 245 -2.10 16.49 -2.50
CA GLY A 245 -1.01 17.13 -1.75
C GLY A 245 -1.03 16.76 -0.27
N ALA A 246 0.14 16.79 0.37
CA ALA A 246 0.23 16.46 1.79
C ALA A 246 -0.57 17.45 2.65
N ASN A 247 -1.35 16.92 3.59
CA ASN A 247 -2.30 17.66 4.44
C ASN A 247 -3.33 18.50 3.67
N SER A 248 -3.55 18.23 2.37
CA SER A 248 -4.66 18.84 1.63
C SER A 248 -5.98 18.35 2.23
N LEU A 249 -6.88 19.28 2.54
CA LEU A 249 -8.20 18.97 3.09
C LEU A 249 -8.15 18.09 4.37
N TYR A 250 -7.11 18.28 5.20
CA TYR A 250 -6.78 17.41 6.34
C TYR A 250 -7.97 17.17 7.28
N THR A 251 -8.75 18.19 7.62
CA THR A 251 -10.04 18.04 8.29
C THR A 251 -11.18 18.41 7.35
N ASN A 252 -12.15 17.51 7.19
CA ASN A 252 -13.39 17.70 6.46
C ASN A 252 -14.53 16.92 7.12
N ASN A 253 -15.14 17.44 8.19
CA ASN A 253 -16.11 16.65 8.97
C ASN A 253 -17.31 16.22 8.11
N SER A 254 -17.93 17.17 7.39
CA SER A 254 -19.10 16.89 6.55
C SER A 254 -19.17 17.71 5.26
N GLY A 255 -18.09 18.40 4.87
CA GLY A 255 -18.05 19.19 3.64
C GLY A 255 -18.19 18.32 2.39
N VAL A 256 -18.90 18.83 1.39
CA VAL A 256 -19.21 18.10 0.15
C VAL A 256 -18.66 18.84 -1.07
N GLY A 257 -18.14 18.08 -2.03
CA GLY A 257 -17.78 18.64 -3.35
C GLY A 257 -16.60 19.61 -3.33
N ASN A 258 -15.67 19.47 -2.39
CA ASN A 258 -14.49 20.34 -2.33
C ASN A 258 -13.34 19.77 -3.18
N THR A 259 -12.65 20.64 -3.92
CA THR A 259 -11.39 20.30 -4.61
C THR A 259 -10.25 21.11 -4.02
N ALA A 260 -9.21 20.45 -3.52
CA ALA A 260 -8.05 21.06 -2.88
C ALA A 260 -6.74 20.45 -3.42
N ILE A 261 -5.99 21.25 -4.19
CA ILE A 261 -4.75 20.83 -4.83
C ILE A 261 -3.60 21.69 -4.31
N GLY A 262 -2.69 21.10 -3.55
CA GLY A 262 -1.54 21.77 -2.96
C GLY A 262 -1.26 21.30 -1.53
N ASN A 263 -0.02 21.49 -1.07
CA ASN A 263 0.33 21.22 0.32
C ASN A 263 -0.43 22.17 1.25
N GLY A 264 -1.24 21.60 2.15
CA GLY A 264 -2.07 22.37 3.09
C GLY A 264 -3.21 23.17 2.46
N ALA A 265 -3.58 22.92 1.19
CA ALA A 265 -4.75 23.54 0.58
C ALA A 265 -6.02 23.15 1.34
N LEU A 266 -6.86 24.13 1.69
CA LEU A 266 -8.15 23.93 2.37
C LEU A 266 -8.06 23.07 3.65
N ARG A 267 -6.94 23.12 4.37
CA ARG A 267 -6.58 22.19 5.46
C ARG A 267 -7.63 22.04 6.57
N LEU A 268 -8.27 23.14 6.99
CA LEU A 268 -9.12 23.19 8.19
C LEU A 268 -10.65 23.21 7.92
N ASN A 269 -11.08 22.76 6.74
CA ASN A 269 -12.47 22.86 6.28
C ASN A 269 -13.45 21.96 7.03
N GLU A 270 -14.01 22.40 8.16
CA GLU A 270 -14.93 21.56 8.94
C GLU A 270 -16.21 21.18 8.20
N VAL A 271 -16.93 22.16 7.63
CA VAL A 271 -18.26 21.94 7.01
C VAL A 271 -18.46 22.64 5.65
N GLY A 272 -17.51 23.48 5.22
CA GLY A 272 -17.59 24.22 3.97
C GLY A 272 -17.74 23.29 2.76
N SER A 273 -18.50 23.72 1.76
CA SER A 273 -18.81 22.91 0.57
C SER A 273 -18.57 23.67 -0.73
N ASN A 274 -18.37 22.93 -1.82
CA ASN A 274 -18.18 23.45 -3.17
C ASN A 274 -17.03 24.46 -3.29
N ASN A 275 -15.95 24.30 -2.52
CA ASN A 275 -14.74 25.12 -2.66
C ASN A 275 -13.79 24.48 -3.69
N THR A 276 -13.26 25.29 -4.62
CA THR A 276 -12.23 24.87 -5.58
C THR A 276 -10.94 25.62 -5.31
N VAL A 277 -9.91 24.91 -4.87
CA VAL A 277 -8.69 25.49 -4.31
C VAL A 277 -7.45 24.87 -4.96
N SER A 278 -6.55 25.72 -5.43
CA SER A 278 -5.24 25.34 -5.96
C SER A 278 -4.14 26.25 -5.42
N GLY A 279 -3.06 25.66 -4.88
CA GLY A 279 -1.92 26.39 -4.32
C GLY A 279 -1.59 25.98 -2.89
N SER A 280 -0.33 26.10 -2.50
CA SER A 280 0.09 25.77 -1.14
C SER A 280 -0.53 26.73 -0.12
N ASN A 281 -1.13 26.16 0.93
CA ASN A 281 -1.87 26.86 1.99
C ASN A 281 -2.99 27.78 1.50
N ALA A 282 -3.43 27.65 0.25
CA ALA A 282 -4.58 28.38 -0.25
C ALA A 282 -5.83 27.98 0.57
N LEU A 283 -6.60 28.97 1.02
CA LEU A 283 -7.82 28.78 1.80
C LEU A 283 -7.65 27.89 3.06
N SER A 284 -6.44 27.84 3.65
CA SER A 284 -6.09 26.82 4.65
C SER A 284 -6.89 26.87 5.96
N ASN A 285 -7.39 28.04 6.37
CA ASN A 285 -8.10 28.22 7.65
C ASN A 285 -9.63 28.28 7.50
N ASN A 286 -10.16 27.93 6.33
CA ASN A 286 -11.61 27.91 6.11
C ASN A 286 -12.25 26.90 7.04
N THR A 287 -13.29 27.28 7.78
CA THR A 287 -14.05 26.39 8.66
C THR A 287 -15.42 26.06 8.07
N SER A 288 -16.15 27.06 7.58
CA SER A 288 -17.50 26.89 7.02
C SER A 288 -17.76 27.64 5.71
N GLY A 289 -16.82 28.46 5.25
CA GLY A 289 -16.93 29.16 3.97
C GLY A 289 -17.16 28.20 2.80
N SER A 290 -18.02 28.60 1.88
CA SER A 290 -18.48 27.74 0.77
C SER A 290 -18.46 28.50 -0.56
N ASN A 291 -18.47 27.75 -1.66
CA ASN A 291 -18.50 28.31 -3.02
C ASN A 291 -17.33 29.26 -3.33
N ASN A 292 -16.15 29.06 -2.73
CA ASN A 292 -14.96 29.87 -3.04
C ASN A 292 -14.12 29.22 -4.14
N THR A 293 -13.60 30.03 -5.06
CA THR A 293 -12.65 29.62 -6.11
C THR A 293 -11.31 30.31 -5.88
N VAL A 294 -10.27 29.55 -5.52
CA VAL A 294 -9.00 30.09 -5.04
C VAL A 294 -7.84 29.48 -5.81
N SER A 295 -6.95 30.31 -6.35
CA SER A 295 -5.73 29.87 -7.04
C SER A 295 -4.54 30.75 -6.69
N GLY A 296 -3.56 30.21 -5.97
CA GLY A 296 -2.34 30.93 -5.59
C GLY A 296 -1.88 30.61 -4.18
N VAL A 297 -0.57 30.68 -3.96
CA VAL A 297 0.02 30.42 -2.63
C VAL A 297 -0.52 31.42 -1.62
N ASN A 298 -0.97 30.93 -0.46
CA ASN A 298 -1.58 31.71 0.63
C ASN A 298 -2.78 32.59 0.21
N SER A 299 -3.35 32.38 -0.97
CA SER A 299 -4.56 33.11 -1.37
C SER A 299 -5.70 32.75 -0.42
N MET A 300 -6.38 33.76 0.13
CA MET A 300 -7.43 33.60 1.16
C MET A 300 -7.00 32.76 2.38
N LEU A 301 -5.72 32.77 2.77
CA LEU A 301 -5.19 31.94 3.85
C LEU A 301 -6.02 31.99 5.14
N TYR A 302 -6.46 33.18 5.55
CA TYR A 302 -7.14 33.42 6.81
C TYR A 302 -8.68 33.41 6.73
N ASN A 303 -9.26 33.06 5.57
CA ASN A 303 -10.72 32.98 5.43
C ASN A 303 -11.27 31.90 6.34
N THR A 304 -12.28 32.21 7.14
CA THR A 304 -12.95 31.25 8.03
C THR A 304 -14.36 30.95 7.53
N THR A 305 -15.15 31.99 7.28
CA THR A 305 -16.58 31.86 6.94
C THR A 305 -16.99 32.52 5.62
N GLY A 306 -16.09 33.25 4.96
CA GLY A 306 -16.40 33.96 3.71
C GLY A 306 -16.86 33.02 2.58
N ILE A 307 -17.83 33.48 1.79
CA ILE A 307 -18.58 32.72 0.79
C ILE A 307 -18.50 33.41 -0.57
N GLY A 308 -18.43 32.60 -1.62
CA GLY A 308 -18.64 33.07 -2.99
C GLY A 308 -17.51 33.96 -3.51
N ASN A 309 -16.30 33.85 -2.96
CA ASN A 309 -15.16 34.66 -3.39
C ASN A 309 -14.38 33.95 -4.51
N THR A 310 -13.87 34.73 -5.45
CA THR A 310 -12.89 34.29 -6.45
C THR A 310 -11.58 35.02 -6.20
N ALA A 311 -10.51 34.31 -5.89
CA ALA A 311 -9.20 34.91 -5.59
C ALA A 311 -8.09 34.20 -6.37
N THR A 312 -7.38 34.95 -7.21
CA THR A 312 -6.27 34.45 -8.02
C THR A 312 -5.01 35.28 -7.82
N GLY A 313 -3.89 34.65 -7.46
CA GLY A 313 -2.60 35.29 -7.22
C GLY A 313 -1.99 35.00 -5.85
N LEU A 314 -0.68 35.22 -5.72
CA LEU A 314 0.03 35.11 -4.44
C LEU A 314 -0.53 36.13 -3.43
N ASN A 315 -0.95 35.64 -2.25
CA ASN A 315 -1.52 36.47 -1.18
C ASN A 315 -2.77 37.29 -1.60
N ALA A 316 -3.47 36.92 -2.67
CA ALA A 316 -4.75 37.55 -3.01
C ALA A 316 -5.75 37.32 -1.87
N MET A 317 -6.41 38.38 -1.40
CA MET A 317 -7.35 38.32 -0.26
C MET A 317 -6.78 37.66 1.00
N LEU A 318 -5.47 37.78 1.25
CA LEU A 318 -4.76 37.06 2.33
C LEU A 318 -5.50 37.07 3.68
N ASN A 319 -5.95 38.25 4.12
CA ASN A 319 -6.55 38.46 5.44
C ASN A 319 -8.09 38.35 5.45
N ASN A 320 -8.74 37.91 4.37
CA ASN A 320 -10.20 37.76 4.36
C ASN A 320 -10.60 36.86 5.51
N VAL A 321 -11.59 37.23 6.31
CA VAL A 321 -12.12 36.39 7.39
C VAL A 321 -13.54 35.96 7.04
N SER A 322 -14.42 36.93 6.77
CA SER A 322 -15.86 36.73 6.49
C SER A 322 -16.38 37.49 5.27
N GLY A 323 -15.49 38.17 4.53
CA GLY A 323 -15.87 38.90 3.32
C GLY A 323 -16.45 37.97 2.24
N ASN A 324 -17.44 38.48 1.50
CA ASN A 324 -18.26 37.67 0.60
C ASN A 324 -18.33 38.25 -0.81
N TYR A 325 -18.46 37.37 -1.81
CA TYR A 325 -18.72 37.75 -3.20
C TYR A 325 -17.67 38.70 -3.81
N ASN A 326 -16.42 38.61 -3.37
CA ASN A 326 -15.32 39.40 -3.94
C ASN A 326 -14.69 38.68 -5.14
N THR A 327 -14.28 39.45 -6.16
CA THR A 327 -13.57 38.94 -7.34
C THR A 327 -12.20 39.59 -7.44
N VAL A 328 -11.15 38.79 -7.27
CA VAL A 328 -9.78 39.29 -7.09
C VAL A 328 -8.80 38.56 -7.99
N SER A 329 -7.97 39.33 -8.69
CA SER A 329 -6.89 38.81 -9.52
C SER A 329 -5.64 39.69 -9.44
N GLY A 330 -4.55 39.13 -8.94
CA GLY A 330 -3.26 39.81 -8.81
C GLY A 330 -2.56 39.51 -7.49
N GLN A 331 -1.23 39.62 -7.49
CA GLN A 331 -0.45 39.48 -6.26
C GLN A 331 -0.83 40.58 -5.27
N GLY A 332 -1.16 40.19 -4.03
CA GLY A 332 -1.50 41.12 -2.94
C GLY A 332 -2.78 41.93 -3.18
N ALA A 333 -3.55 41.63 -4.22
CA ALA A 333 -4.80 42.32 -4.48
C ALA A 333 -5.80 42.05 -3.35
N LEU A 334 -6.42 43.13 -2.86
CA LEU A 334 -7.39 43.12 -1.78
C LEU A 334 -6.90 42.38 -0.51
N SER A 335 -5.58 42.37 -0.26
CA SER A 335 -4.97 41.57 0.83
C SER A 335 -5.41 41.97 2.24
N GLY A 336 -5.83 43.22 2.43
CA GLY A 336 -6.30 43.77 3.70
C GLY A 336 -7.74 43.45 4.04
N ASN A 337 -8.53 42.88 3.11
CA ASN A 337 -9.96 42.68 3.31
C ASN A 337 -10.19 41.72 4.46
N ILE A 338 -11.10 42.07 5.37
CA ILE A 338 -11.48 41.27 6.53
C ILE A 338 -12.92 40.79 6.30
N ASP A 339 -13.84 41.72 6.04
CA ASP A 339 -15.29 41.47 5.94
C ASP A 339 -15.97 42.18 4.75
N GLY A 340 -15.22 42.93 3.94
CA GLY A 340 -15.76 43.63 2.77
C GLY A 340 -16.40 42.70 1.73
N ILE A 341 -17.39 43.24 1.02
CA ILE A 341 -18.34 42.49 0.18
C ILE A 341 -18.42 43.09 -1.22
N ARG A 342 -18.54 42.21 -2.22
CA ARG A 342 -18.80 42.59 -3.63
C ARG A 342 -17.75 43.56 -4.19
N ASN A 343 -16.49 43.40 -3.80
CA ASN A 343 -15.38 44.15 -4.39
C ASN A 343 -14.78 43.42 -5.59
N VAL A 344 -14.33 44.19 -6.58
CA VAL A 344 -13.58 43.72 -7.74
C VAL A 344 -12.21 44.37 -7.71
N ALA A 345 -11.14 43.58 -7.53
CA ALA A 345 -9.76 44.07 -7.48
C ALA A 345 -8.89 43.30 -8.47
N ILE A 346 -8.47 43.97 -9.56
CA ILE A 346 -7.66 43.36 -10.61
C ILE A 346 -6.37 44.17 -10.81
N GLY A 347 -5.23 43.56 -10.50
CA GLY A 347 -3.91 44.20 -10.57
C GLY A 347 -3.07 43.91 -9.32
N VAL A 348 -1.77 44.17 -9.40
CA VAL A 348 -0.86 43.96 -8.26
C VAL A 348 -1.10 45.02 -7.19
N ASN A 349 -1.29 44.59 -5.93
CA ASN A 349 -1.55 45.44 -4.76
C ASN A 349 -2.75 46.39 -4.89
N THR A 350 -3.69 46.09 -5.79
CA THR A 350 -4.92 46.84 -5.97
C THR A 350 -5.81 46.68 -4.73
N MET A 351 -6.33 47.78 -4.17
CA MET A 351 -7.15 47.79 -2.95
C MET A 351 -6.53 47.06 -1.73
N ASN A 352 -5.21 47.01 -1.62
CA ASN A 352 -4.52 46.20 -0.61
C ASN A 352 -4.80 46.63 0.84
N LEU A 353 -5.21 47.88 1.10
CA LEU A 353 -5.56 48.37 2.45
C LEU A 353 -7.07 48.35 2.75
N ASN A 354 -7.92 47.92 1.82
CA ASN A 354 -9.36 47.87 2.03
C ASN A 354 -9.69 46.74 3.00
N THR A 355 -10.22 47.07 4.20
CA THR A 355 -10.56 46.10 5.24
C THR A 355 -12.02 45.71 5.22
N SER A 356 -12.92 46.69 5.01
CA SER A 356 -14.38 46.52 5.17
C SER A 356 -15.21 47.22 4.11
N GLY A 357 -14.56 47.79 3.10
CA GLY A 357 -15.25 48.51 2.03
C GLY A 357 -16.08 47.56 1.17
N ASN A 358 -17.15 48.09 0.57
CA ASN A 358 -18.10 47.30 -0.21
C ASN A 358 -18.30 47.89 -1.60
N TYR A 359 -18.67 47.04 -2.57
CA TYR A 359 -19.06 47.47 -3.92
C TYR A 359 -17.98 48.29 -4.67
N ASN A 360 -16.71 48.14 -4.32
CA ASN A 360 -15.64 48.86 -5.00
C ASN A 360 -15.14 48.08 -6.22
N THR A 361 -14.84 48.78 -7.30
CA THR A 361 -14.21 48.22 -8.50
C THR A 361 -12.90 48.94 -8.76
N ALA A 362 -11.79 48.21 -8.71
CA ALA A 362 -10.46 48.71 -8.95
C ALA A 362 -9.74 47.84 -9.98
N LEU A 363 -9.33 48.45 -11.09
CA LEU A 363 -8.53 47.81 -12.12
C LEU A 363 -7.17 48.53 -12.20
N GLY A 364 -6.09 47.80 -12.47
CA GLY A 364 -4.73 48.33 -12.56
C GLY A 364 -3.96 48.28 -11.24
N GLY A 365 -2.62 48.18 -11.33
CA GLY A 365 -1.75 48.00 -10.17
C GLY A 365 -1.83 49.19 -9.21
N SER A 366 -1.91 48.90 -7.91
CA SER A 366 -2.05 49.89 -6.82
C SER A 366 -3.23 50.86 -6.96
N SER A 367 -4.21 50.55 -7.83
CA SER A 367 -5.46 51.31 -7.91
C SER A 367 -6.23 51.19 -6.60
N LEU A 368 -6.73 52.32 -6.08
CA LEU A 368 -7.37 52.41 -4.75
C LEU A 368 -6.55 51.80 -3.60
N SER A 369 -5.21 51.87 -3.63
CA SER A 369 -4.35 51.26 -2.58
C SER A 369 -4.66 51.79 -1.18
N ASP A 370 -4.99 53.07 -1.05
CA ASP A 370 -5.24 53.74 0.24
C ASP A 370 -6.71 53.67 0.69
N ASN A 371 -7.55 52.96 -0.07
CA ASN A 371 -8.95 52.80 0.26
C ASN A 371 -9.09 51.81 1.42
N THR A 372 -9.44 52.26 2.62
CA THR A 372 -9.58 51.39 3.80
C THR A 372 -11.01 50.90 4.04
N ILE A 373 -12.01 51.76 3.86
CA ILE A 373 -13.43 51.47 4.14
C ILE A 373 -14.40 52.00 3.06
N GLY A 374 -13.92 52.26 1.85
CA GLY A 374 -14.71 52.92 0.81
C GLY A 374 -15.92 52.12 0.33
N LEU A 375 -16.97 52.83 -0.12
CA LEU A 375 -18.20 52.24 -0.66
C LEU A 375 -18.43 52.71 -2.10
N GLY A 376 -18.64 51.79 -3.04
CA GLY A 376 -19.08 52.13 -4.39
C GLY A 376 -18.04 52.83 -5.27
N ASN A 377 -16.75 52.75 -4.93
CA ASN A 377 -15.71 53.44 -5.68
C ASN A 377 -15.40 52.71 -6.99
N THR A 378 -15.12 53.45 -8.07
CA THR A 378 -14.64 52.89 -9.32
C THR A 378 -13.34 53.56 -9.74
N ALA A 379 -12.29 52.78 -9.93
CA ALA A 379 -10.98 53.25 -10.38
C ALA A 379 -10.43 52.31 -11.46
N SER A 380 -9.72 52.87 -12.43
CA SER A 380 -9.18 52.10 -13.54
C SER A 380 -7.78 52.58 -13.92
N GLY A 381 -6.83 51.67 -13.97
CA GLY A 381 -5.46 51.89 -14.37
C GLY A 381 -4.48 52.14 -13.22
N TYR A 382 -3.19 51.95 -13.52
CA TYR A 382 -2.07 52.05 -12.59
C TYR A 382 -2.16 53.33 -11.74
N SER A 383 -2.23 53.16 -10.42
CA SER A 383 -2.32 54.24 -9.42
C SER A 383 -3.45 55.26 -9.65
N ALA A 384 -4.60 54.85 -10.17
CA ALA A 384 -5.79 55.70 -10.16
C ALA A 384 -6.20 56.01 -8.71
N TYR A 385 -5.90 57.23 -8.26
CA TYR A 385 -6.21 57.73 -6.92
C TYR A 385 -7.66 58.23 -6.84
N LEU A 386 -8.33 57.90 -5.74
CA LEU A 386 -9.56 58.57 -5.32
C LEU A 386 -9.30 59.22 -3.96
N GLU A 387 -8.93 60.49 -3.96
CA GLU A 387 -8.97 61.32 -2.74
C GLU A 387 -10.44 61.58 -2.42
N ILE A 388 -10.99 60.92 -1.41
CA ILE A 388 -12.28 61.33 -0.84
C ILE A 388 -11.94 62.49 0.11
N PHE A 389 -12.16 63.72 -0.35
CA PHE A 389 -12.07 64.93 0.46
C PHE A 389 -13.01 64.81 1.67
N LEU A 390 -12.43 64.88 2.87
CA LEU A 390 -13.14 65.10 4.11
C LEU A 390 -13.64 66.56 4.09
N GLU A 391 -14.84 66.83 3.58
CA GLU A 391 -15.50 68.14 3.78
C GLU A 391 -15.96 68.24 5.24
N VAL A 392 -15.01 68.56 6.12
CA VAL A 392 -15.27 69.10 7.45
C VAL A 392 -14.79 70.56 7.45
N ILE A 393 -15.78 71.46 7.46
CA ILE A 393 -15.79 72.69 8.25
C ILE A 393 -14.47 73.47 8.26
N THR A 394 -14.30 74.40 7.32
CA THR A 394 -13.87 75.80 7.59
C THR A 394 -13.79 76.58 6.28
N LEU A 395 -14.78 77.43 5.99
CA LEU A 395 -14.49 78.78 5.52
C LEU A 395 -15.59 79.72 6.01
N LEU A 396 -15.37 80.20 7.24
CA LEU A 396 -15.94 81.42 7.77
C LEU A 396 -15.52 82.60 6.85
N TRP A 397 -16.49 83.47 6.56
CA TRP A 397 -16.37 84.93 6.46
C TRP A 397 -15.64 85.53 5.25
N GLY A 398 -16.39 86.28 4.44
CA GLY A 398 -15.78 87.28 3.57
C GLY A 398 -16.63 87.83 2.43
N ILE A 399 -17.92 88.15 2.60
CA ILE A 399 -18.59 89.10 1.69
C ILE A 399 -19.51 90.01 2.53
N LEU A 400 -18.93 91.14 2.94
CA LEU A 400 -19.66 92.36 3.29
C LEU A 400 -18.78 93.51 2.78
N LEU A 401 -19.08 93.97 1.56
CA LEU A 401 -18.92 95.33 1.04
C LEU A 401 -19.67 95.44 -0.28
#